data_AF-A0A6L2ZSR7-F1
#
_entry.id   AF-A0A6L2ZSR7-F1
#
_cell.length_a   1.000
_cell.length_b   1.000
_cell.length_c   1.000
_cell.angle_alpha   90.00
_cell.angle_beta   90.00
_cell.angle_gamma   90.00
#
_symmetry.space_group_name_H-M   'P 1'
#
loop_
_entity.id
_entity.type
_entity.pdbx_description
1 polymer ?
#
loop_
_entity_poly.entity_id
_entity_poly.type
_entity_poly.pdbx_seq_one_letter_code
_entity_poly.pdbx_strand_id
1 'polypeptide(L)'
;MLPLSAFLIADMLEVSGIIAVVVAGVMQANGLKRTTLFDAQVTKVKNTIWNLLTFVLNSTVFLFLGIELHQLVFPLIADPLYSTTSLLFMVLLLTLGLFALRFSLLAIYYRYVSLRRNQSFSAYWNDILLLTFAGSKGTVSIATVLLLPRTVDIPHSLIIFLCAAVTALSFLTGLFVLPLIAAKKVVKVDNMVKISILADVVRELENDLKQVTKEKARLGYNIAIDSYQDRIQKLIIEQESSNTSIDFNELQLLIVRLEAEGLENALRQNEISMYTYRTYQRYLHSMEQSVAHNLVSSIQFASAISIRVLHFFFSRIIRLDFSFRKTRPDNATAHREITELYFSNTELVLQALDNLESVYDERLIHYLQAERLRSAEFVARGGYITGILHRAQPNNLKEMMRAYYLERKTIFEYESRGELTIGEAKVLRQNVNTLEDYSLASNHHTLLYDFIEKRRKKVQRTTNNELSTNK
;
A
#
# COMPACT_ATOMS: atom_id res chain seq x y z
N MET A 1 -0.98 -29.36 -5.66
CA MET A 1 -1.19 -30.81 -5.51
C MET A 1 -2.60 -31.13 -5.02
N LEU A 2 -3.05 -30.58 -3.88
CA LEU A 2 -4.40 -30.85 -3.34
C LEU A 2 -5.59 -30.67 -4.33
N PRO A 3 -5.63 -29.63 -5.20
CA PRO A 3 -6.74 -29.50 -6.15
C PRO A 3 -6.71 -30.59 -7.25
N LEU A 4 -5.52 -30.96 -7.73
CA LEU A 4 -5.37 -31.93 -8.82
C LEU A 4 -5.66 -33.36 -8.34
N SER A 5 -5.29 -33.70 -7.10
CA SER A 5 -5.69 -34.97 -6.48
C SER A 5 -7.19 -35.05 -6.26
N ALA A 6 -7.83 -33.94 -5.85
CA ALA A 6 -9.28 -33.90 -5.67
C ALA A 6 -10.03 -34.13 -6.99
N PHE A 7 -9.53 -33.60 -8.10
CA PHE A 7 -10.08 -33.86 -9.44
C PHE A 7 -10.03 -35.35 -9.80
N LEU A 8 -8.85 -35.98 -9.67
CA LEU A 8 -8.68 -37.39 -10.05
C LEU A 8 -9.51 -38.34 -9.18
N ILE A 9 -9.60 -38.09 -7.87
CA ILE A 9 -10.43 -38.90 -6.96
C ILE A 9 -11.91 -38.75 -7.31
N ALA A 10 -12.35 -37.54 -7.64
CA ALA A 10 -13.74 -37.30 -8.05
C ALA A 10 -14.08 -37.99 -9.37
N ASP A 11 -13.16 -37.99 -10.34
CA ASP A 11 -13.30 -38.68 -11.62
C ASP A 11 -13.45 -40.20 -11.44
N MET A 12 -12.64 -40.80 -10.54
CA MET A 12 -12.76 -42.22 -10.17
C MET A 12 -14.10 -42.59 -9.52
N LEU A 13 -14.79 -41.62 -8.92
CA LEU A 13 -16.08 -41.81 -8.24
C LEU A 13 -17.27 -41.37 -9.11
N GLU A 14 -17.05 -41.02 -10.37
CA GLU A 14 -18.06 -40.52 -11.31
C GLU A 14 -18.83 -39.28 -10.78
N VAL A 15 -18.20 -38.49 -9.91
CA VAL A 15 -18.76 -37.22 -9.40
C VAL A 15 -18.09 -36.01 -10.05
N SER A 16 -18.68 -34.82 -9.90
CA SER A 16 -18.15 -33.61 -10.54
C SER A 16 -16.75 -33.23 -10.01
N GLY A 17 -15.72 -33.53 -10.80
CA GLY A 17 -14.33 -33.16 -10.51
C GLY A 17 -14.12 -31.66 -10.34
N ILE A 18 -14.84 -30.84 -11.11
CA ILE A 18 -14.76 -29.37 -11.02
C ILE A 18 -15.23 -28.90 -9.63
N ILE A 19 -16.35 -29.42 -9.13
CA ILE A 19 -16.87 -29.05 -7.81
C ILE A 19 -15.91 -29.53 -6.70
N ALA A 20 -15.37 -30.73 -6.81
CA ALA A 20 -14.40 -31.27 -5.86
C ALA A 20 -13.14 -30.39 -5.74
N VAL A 21 -12.61 -29.92 -6.88
CA VAL A 21 -11.47 -28.98 -6.95
C VAL A 21 -11.80 -27.66 -6.24
N VAL A 22 -12.99 -27.11 -6.46
CA VAL A 22 -13.42 -25.83 -5.85
C VAL A 22 -13.51 -25.98 -4.34
N VAL A 23 -14.15 -27.03 -3.84
CA VAL A 23 -14.27 -27.30 -2.39
C VAL A 23 -12.89 -27.47 -1.76
N ALA A 24 -12.01 -28.27 -2.38
CA ALA A 24 -10.64 -28.46 -1.95
C ALA A 24 -9.84 -27.14 -1.91
N GLY A 25 -10.06 -26.27 -2.89
CA GLY A 25 -9.49 -24.92 -2.95
C GLY A 25 -9.97 -24.01 -1.81
N VAL A 26 -11.28 -23.97 -1.55
CA VAL A 26 -11.87 -23.19 -0.45
C VAL A 26 -11.37 -23.69 0.90
N MET A 27 -11.30 -25.00 1.11
CA MET A 27 -10.75 -25.59 2.33
C MET A 27 -9.27 -25.24 2.50
N GLN A 28 -8.47 -25.28 1.43
CA GLN A 28 -7.06 -24.87 1.48
C GLN A 28 -6.91 -23.38 1.81
N ALA A 29 -7.82 -22.53 1.31
CA ALA A 29 -7.80 -21.10 1.60
C ALA A 29 -8.21 -20.78 3.05
N ASN A 30 -9.16 -21.55 3.61
CA ASN A 30 -9.69 -21.36 4.97
C ASN A 30 -8.87 -22.05 6.07
N GLY A 31 -7.88 -22.88 5.74
CA GLY A 31 -7.02 -23.52 6.74
C GLY A 31 -6.24 -22.48 7.54
N LEU A 32 -6.37 -22.51 8.88
CA LEU A 32 -5.61 -21.66 9.81
C LEU A 32 -4.11 -21.81 9.58
N LYS A 33 -3.52 -20.92 8.77
CA LYS A 33 -2.07 -20.81 8.65
C LYS A 33 -1.52 -20.24 9.95
N ARG A 34 -0.75 -21.03 10.70
CA ARG A 34 0.21 -20.50 11.68
C ARG A 34 1.26 -19.75 10.88
N THR A 35 1.24 -18.42 10.95
CA THR A 35 2.14 -17.55 10.20
C THR A 35 3.54 -17.63 10.81
N THR A 36 4.45 -18.35 10.18
CA THR A 36 5.89 -18.21 10.42
C THR A 36 6.49 -17.24 9.39
N LEU A 37 7.56 -16.55 9.74
CA LEU A 37 8.24 -15.54 8.91
C LEU A 37 8.61 -16.01 7.49
N PHE A 38 8.91 -17.29 7.31
CA PHE A 38 9.18 -17.89 6.00
C PHE A 38 7.92 -18.06 5.13
N ASP A 39 6.73 -18.16 5.73
CA ASP A 39 5.47 -18.34 5.01
C ASP A 39 5.03 -17.07 4.26
N ALA A 40 5.41 -15.88 4.71
CA ALA A 40 4.98 -14.61 4.11
C ALA A 40 5.59 -14.40 2.71
N GLN A 41 6.90 -14.65 2.57
CA GLN A 41 7.61 -14.48 1.30
C GLN A 41 7.26 -15.60 0.30
N VAL A 42 7.12 -16.84 0.79
CA VAL A 42 6.67 -17.99 -0.01
C VAL A 42 5.21 -17.81 -0.46
N THR A 43 4.35 -17.24 0.38
CA THR A 43 2.95 -16.96 0.01
C THR A 43 2.87 -15.87 -1.06
N LYS A 44 3.71 -14.83 -1.01
CA LYS A 44 3.74 -13.78 -2.04
C LYS A 44 4.14 -14.33 -3.41
N VAL A 45 5.19 -15.14 -3.47
CA VAL A 45 5.64 -15.78 -4.73
C VAL A 45 4.59 -16.78 -5.25
N LYS A 46 4.00 -17.60 -4.37
CA LYS A 46 2.94 -18.54 -4.72
C LYS A 46 1.75 -17.81 -5.36
N ASN A 47 1.29 -16.70 -4.76
CA ASN A 47 0.16 -15.94 -5.30
C ASN A 47 0.47 -15.35 -6.68
N THR A 48 1.68 -14.84 -6.89
CA THR A 48 2.10 -14.34 -8.21
C THR A 48 2.04 -15.44 -9.28
N ILE A 49 2.52 -16.65 -8.98
CA ILE A 49 2.49 -17.77 -9.93
C ILE A 49 1.04 -18.16 -10.28
N TRP A 50 0.16 -18.29 -9.29
CA TRP A 50 -1.25 -18.61 -9.53
C TRP A 50 -1.99 -17.53 -10.32
N ASN A 51 -1.67 -16.26 -10.06
CA ASN A 51 -2.24 -15.15 -10.83
C ASN A 51 -1.79 -15.19 -12.29
N LEU A 52 -0.50 -15.45 -12.55
CA LEU A 52 0.02 -15.61 -13.91
C LEU A 52 -0.62 -16.80 -14.63
N LEU A 53 -0.72 -17.96 -13.97
CA LEU A 53 -1.39 -19.14 -14.53
C LEU A 53 -2.85 -18.85 -14.86
N THR A 54 -3.58 -18.22 -13.95
CA THR A 54 -4.98 -17.84 -14.15
C THR A 54 -5.12 -16.84 -15.30
N PHE A 55 -4.19 -15.89 -15.43
CA PHE A 55 -4.16 -14.93 -16.53
C PHE A 55 -3.93 -15.61 -17.88
N VAL A 56 -2.95 -16.52 -17.97
CA VAL A 56 -2.65 -17.25 -19.20
C VAL A 56 -3.83 -18.13 -19.61
N LEU A 57 -4.38 -18.92 -18.67
CA LEU A 57 -5.52 -19.79 -18.96
C LEU A 57 -6.76 -19.01 -19.42
N ASN A 58 -7.10 -17.91 -18.74
CA ASN A 58 -8.21 -17.07 -19.17
C ASN A 58 -7.94 -16.46 -20.56
N SER A 59 -6.74 -15.94 -20.79
CA SER A 59 -6.34 -15.38 -22.10
C SER A 59 -6.46 -16.42 -23.22
N THR A 60 -6.06 -17.67 -22.97
CA THR A 60 -6.19 -18.77 -23.94
C THR A 60 -7.65 -19.09 -24.24
N VAL A 61 -8.54 -19.16 -23.25
CA VAL A 61 -9.97 -19.39 -23.50
C VAL A 61 -10.59 -18.25 -24.31
N PHE A 62 -10.24 -17.00 -24.01
CA PHE A 62 -10.70 -15.85 -24.81
C PHE A 62 -10.13 -15.84 -26.23
N LEU A 63 -8.89 -16.29 -26.41
CA LEU A 63 -8.29 -16.46 -27.73
C LEU A 63 -9.07 -17.50 -28.55
N PHE A 64 -9.36 -18.67 -27.97
CA PHE A 64 -10.19 -19.68 -28.63
C PHE A 64 -11.58 -19.15 -28.98
N LEU A 65 -12.22 -18.41 -28.08
CA LEU A 65 -13.49 -17.75 -28.39
C LEU A 65 -13.36 -16.81 -29.59
N GLY A 66 -12.30 -16.01 -29.66
CA GLY A 66 -12.08 -15.09 -30.79
C GLY A 66 -11.95 -15.83 -32.12
N ILE A 67 -11.25 -16.97 -32.13
CA ILE A 67 -11.10 -17.83 -33.31
C ILE A 67 -12.45 -18.44 -33.70
N GLU A 68 -13.16 -19.05 -32.75
CA GLU A 68 -14.49 -19.67 -32.98
C GLU A 68 -15.51 -18.65 -33.48
N LEU A 69 -15.50 -17.44 -32.90
CA LEU A 69 -16.38 -16.36 -33.34
C LEU A 69 -16.07 -15.95 -34.77
N HIS A 70 -14.79 -15.80 -35.16
CA HIS A 70 -14.43 -15.53 -36.54
C HIS A 70 -14.88 -16.65 -37.49
N GLN A 71 -14.65 -17.91 -37.14
CA GLN A 71 -14.97 -19.05 -37.99
C GLN A 71 -16.47 -19.25 -38.22
N LEU A 72 -17.31 -18.91 -37.23
CA LEU A 72 -18.75 -19.15 -37.27
C LEU A 72 -19.57 -17.95 -37.77
N VAL A 73 -19.06 -16.72 -37.60
CA VAL A 73 -19.74 -15.50 -38.05
C VAL A 73 -19.84 -15.41 -39.57
N PHE A 74 -18.76 -15.73 -40.30
CA PHE A 74 -18.73 -15.60 -41.77
C PHE A 74 -19.73 -16.53 -42.48
N PRO A 75 -19.83 -17.83 -42.13
CA PRO A 75 -20.81 -18.73 -42.73
C PRO A 75 -22.27 -18.38 -42.37
N LEU A 76 -22.53 -17.92 -41.14
CA LEU A 76 -23.89 -17.62 -40.67
C LEU A 76 -24.46 -16.33 -41.27
N ILE A 77 -23.62 -15.33 -41.56
CA ILE A 77 -24.05 -14.09 -42.24
C ILE A 77 -24.29 -14.33 -43.74
N ALA A 78 -23.60 -15.31 -44.32
CA ALA A 78 -23.74 -15.67 -45.73
C ALA A 78 -24.96 -16.58 -46.01
N ASP A 79 -25.59 -17.14 -44.97
CA ASP A 79 -26.67 -18.10 -45.10
C ASP A 79 -28.04 -17.39 -45.24
N PRO A 80 -28.85 -17.66 -46.30
CA PRO A 80 -30.13 -16.97 -46.52
C PRO A 80 -31.21 -17.24 -45.47
N LEU A 81 -31.03 -18.29 -44.65
CA LEU A 81 -31.98 -18.73 -43.64
C LEU A 81 -32.02 -17.83 -42.39
N TYR A 82 -30.94 -17.10 -42.11
CA TYR A 82 -30.84 -16.25 -40.93
C TYR A 82 -30.56 -14.80 -41.33
N SER A 83 -31.52 -13.91 -41.12
CA SER A 83 -31.27 -12.48 -41.32
C SER A 83 -30.33 -11.97 -40.22
N THR A 84 -29.28 -11.25 -40.60
CA THR A 84 -28.30 -10.64 -39.66
C THR A 84 -28.97 -9.82 -38.56
N THR A 85 -30.09 -9.16 -38.88
CA THR A 85 -30.91 -8.39 -37.94
C THR A 85 -31.60 -9.27 -36.90
N SER A 86 -32.12 -10.44 -37.27
CA SER A 86 -32.73 -11.39 -36.33
C SER A 86 -31.73 -11.96 -35.34
N LEU A 87 -30.52 -12.31 -35.81
CA LEU A 87 -29.43 -12.82 -34.97
C LEU A 87 -28.97 -11.76 -33.95
N LEU A 88 -28.77 -10.51 -34.39
CA LEU A 88 -28.39 -9.42 -33.50
C LEU A 88 -29.48 -9.15 -32.46
N PHE A 89 -30.75 -9.15 -32.87
CA PHE A 89 -31.87 -8.98 -31.95
C PHE A 89 -31.94 -10.10 -30.91
N MET A 90 -31.72 -11.36 -31.30
CA MET A 90 -31.66 -12.48 -30.36
C MET A 90 -30.51 -12.34 -29.35
N VAL A 91 -29.31 -11.97 -29.82
CA VAL A 91 -28.16 -11.75 -28.93
C VAL A 91 -28.45 -10.63 -27.92
N LEU A 92 -29.04 -9.52 -28.37
CA LEU A 92 -29.40 -8.40 -27.52
C LEU A 92 -30.44 -8.81 -26.47
N LEU A 93 -31.51 -9.49 -26.90
CA LEU A 93 -32.61 -9.91 -26.04
C LEU A 93 -32.14 -10.94 -24.99
N LEU A 94 -31.32 -11.91 -25.38
CA LEU A 94 -30.72 -12.87 -24.45
C LEU A 94 -29.80 -12.19 -23.44
N THR A 95 -28.95 -11.27 -23.90
CA THR A 95 -28.04 -10.52 -23.02
C THR A 95 -28.83 -9.71 -22.01
N LEU A 96 -29.83 -8.95 -22.46
CA LEU A 96 -30.71 -8.16 -21.60
C LEU A 96 -31.48 -9.05 -20.61
N GLY A 97 -32.00 -10.19 -21.08
CA GLY A 97 -32.71 -11.17 -20.25
C GLY A 97 -31.84 -11.75 -19.15
N LEU A 98 -30.58 -12.09 -19.43
CA LEU A 98 -29.63 -12.59 -18.43
C LEU A 98 -29.31 -11.53 -17.37
N PHE A 99 -29.09 -10.27 -17.78
CA PHE A 99 -28.88 -9.17 -16.84
C PHE A 99 -30.13 -8.89 -16.00
N ALA A 100 -31.31 -8.91 -16.60
CA ALA A 100 -32.58 -8.72 -15.89
C ALA A 100 -32.85 -9.86 -14.88
N LEU A 101 -32.58 -11.11 -15.26
CA LEU A 101 -32.69 -12.26 -14.37
C LEU A 101 -31.74 -12.11 -13.18
N ARG A 102 -30.48 -11.77 -13.44
CA ARG A 102 -29.47 -11.55 -12.41
C ARG A 102 -29.88 -10.42 -11.46
N PHE A 103 -30.30 -9.28 -12.02
CA PHE A 103 -30.79 -8.14 -11.26
C PHE A 103 -31.98 -8.51 -10.38
N SER A 104 -32.95 -9.26 -10.92
CA SER A 104 -34.13 -9.73 -10.19
C SER A 104 -33.76 -10.63 -9.02
N LEU A 105 -32.88 -11.63 -9.23
CA LEU A 105 -32.42 -12.53 -8.16
C LEU A 105 -31.70 -11.76 -7.04
N LEU A 106 -30.84 -10.80 -7.41
CA LEU A 106 -30.15 -9.97 -6.44
C LEU A 106 -31.11 -9.03 -5.69
N ALA A 107 -32.07 -8.43 -6.39
CA ALA A 107 -33.08 -7.58 -5.78
C ALA A 107 -33.94 -8.37 -4.77
N ILE A 108 -34.34 -9.61 -5.09
CA ILE A 108 -35.07 -10.50 -4.19
C ILE A 108 -34.21 -10.83 -2.95
N TYR A 109 -32.95 -11.20 -3.16
CA TYR A 109 -32.03 -11.50 -2.07
C TYR A 109 -31.82 -10.30 -1.12
N TYR A 110 -31.52 -9.12 -1.66
CA TYR A 110 -31.33 -7.91 -0.87
C TYR A 110 -32.62 -7.40 -0.24
N ARG A 111 -33.79 -7.67 -0.84
CA ARG A 111 -35.08 -7.41 -0.20
C ARG A 111 -35.28 -8.27 1.04
N TYR A 112 -34.93 -9.55 0.98
CA TYR A 112 -34.93 -10.42 2.15
C TYR A 112 -33.95 -9.95 3.25
N VAL A 113 -32.73 -9.55 2.87
CA VAL A 113 -31.73 -9.02 3.81
C VAL A 113 -32.17 -7.70 4.45
N SER A 114 -32.73 -6.78 3.67
CA SER A 114 -33.28 -5.50 4.12
C SER A 114 -34.38 -5.69 5.15
N LEU A 115 -35.28 -6.67 4.94
CA LEU A 115 -36.33 -7.02 5.88
C LEU A 115 -35.77 -7.59 7.20
N ARG A 116 -34.74 -8.44 7.12
CA ARG A 116 -34.09 -9.04 8.30
C ARG A 116 -33.27 -8.05 9.11
N ARG A 117 -32.67 -7.04 8.46
CA ARG A 117 -31.80 -6.03 9.10
C ARG A 117 -32.51 -4.71 9.40
N ASN A 118 -33.80 -4.61 9.11
CA ASN A 118 -34.62 -3.41 9.30
C ASN A 118 -34.03 -2.14 8.67
N GLN A 119 -33.36 -2.29 7.53
CA GLN A 119 -32.73 -1.19 6.78
C GLN A 119 -33.51 -0.90 5.51
N SER A 120 -33.46 0.34 5.03
CA SER A 120 -34.15 0.71 3.79
C SER A 120 -33.54 -0.03 2.58
N PHE A 121 -34.40 -0.61 1.74
CA PHE A 121 -33.97 -1.25 0.50
C PHE A 121 -33.17 -0.30 -0.40
N SER A 122 -33.42 1.02 -0.27
CA SER A 122 -32.74 2.04 -1.06
C SER A 122 -31.23 2.06 -0.85
N ALA A 123 -30.74 1.63 0.31
CA ALA A 123 -29.30 1.58 0.61
C ALA A 123 -28.55 0.57 -0.26
N TYR A 124 -29.24 -0.45 -0.78
CA TYR A 124 -28.63 -1.56 -1.52
C TYR A 124 -28.67 -1.40 -3.05
N TRP A 125 -29.27 -0.34 -3.61
CA TRP A 125 -29.35 -0.16 -5.06
C TRP A 125 -28.00 -0.15 -5.75
N ASN A 126 -27.04 0.58 -5.18
CA ASN A 126 -25.68 0.64 -5.73
C ASN A 126 -25.01 -0.73 -5.66
N ASP A 127 -25.19 -1.48 -4.56
CA ASP A 127 -24.62 -2.81 -4.41
C ASP A 127 -25.25 -3.81 -5.40
N ILE A 128 -26.57 -3.74 -5.63
CA ILE A 128 -27.28 -4.56 -6.61
C ILE A 128 -26.79 -4.26 -8.03
N LEU A 129 -26.70 -2.97 -8.40
CA LEU A 129 -26.23 -2.56 -9.73
C LEU A 129 -24.77 -2.98 -9.94
N LEU A 130 -23.89 -2.69 -8.97
CA LEU A 130 -22.50 -3.10 -9.01
C LEU A 130 -22.37 -4.61 -9.16
N LEU A 131 -23.09 -5.40 -8.36
CA LEU A 131 -23.00 -6.86 -8.40
C LEU A 131 -23.63 -7.45 -9.68
N THR A 132 -24.59 -6.76 -10.30
CA THR A 132 -25.18 -7.14 -11.58
C THR A 132 -24.17 -7.00 -12.71
N PHE A 133 -23.45 -5.87 -12.79
CA PHE A 133 -22.51 -5.59 -13.87
C PHE A 133 -21.07 -6.07 -13.62
N ALA A 134 -20.66 -6.28 -12.36
CA ALA A 134 -19.29 -6.68 -12.02
C ALA A 134 -18.95 -8.15 -12.34
N GLY A 135 -19.95 -9.03 -12.51
CA GLY A 135 -19.71 -10.45 -12.72
C GLY A 135 -19.70 -10.89 -14.17
N SER A 136 -19.26 -10.05 -15.10
CA SER A 136 -19.09 -10.40 -16.50
C SER A 136 -17.83 -11.25 -16.71
N LYS A 137 -17.89 -12.55 -16.39
CA LYS A 137 -16.84 -13.52 -16.75
C LYS A 137 -17.47 -14.79 -17.29
N GLY A 138 -17.45 -14.93 -18.61
CA GLY A 138 -18.07 -16.06 -19.33
C GLY A 138 -17.12 -17.21 -19.66
N THR A 139 -15.90 -17.24 -19.11
CA THR A 139 -14.91 -18.31 -19.37
C THR A 139 -15.47 -19.72 -19.14
N VAL A 140 -16.26 -19.90 -18.07
CA VAL A 140 -16.89 -21.18 -17.75
C VAL A 140 -17.98 -21.52 -18.77
N SER A 141 -18.80 -20.54 -19.16
CA SER A 141 -19.86 -20.73 -20.16
C SER A 141 -19.27 -21.14 -21.51
N ILE A 142 -18.18 -20.49 -21.93
CA ILE A 142 -17.46 -20.81 -23.17
C ILE A 142 -16.91 -22.23 -23.13
N ALA A 143 -16.19 -22.58 -22.07
CA ALA A 143 -15.65 -23.92 -21.91
C ALA A 143 -16.75 -24.99 -21.94
N THR A 144 -17.90 -24.70 -21.35
CA THR A 144 -19.06 -25.61 -21.34
C THR A 144 -19.64 -25.81 -22.73
N VAL A 145 -19.78 -24.72 -23.51
CA VAL A 145 -20.33 -24.80 -24.87
C VAL A 145 -19.38 -25.54 -25.83
N LEU A 146 -18.06 -25.39 -25.66
CA LEU A 146 -17.07 -26.14 -26.45
C LEU A 146 -17.04 -27.64 -26.11
N LEU A 147 -17.52 -28.03 -24.94
CA LEU A 147 -17.64 -29.44 -24.52
C LEU A 147 -18.95 -30.09 -24.99
N LEU A 148 -19.88 -29.32 -25.57
CA LEU A 148 -21.19 -29.83 -25.95
C LEU A 148 -21.04 -30.85 -27.12
N PRO A 149 -21.57 -32.08 -27.00
CA PRO A 149 -21.48 -33.06 -28.06
C PRO A 149 -22.27 -32.62 -29.30
N ARG A 150 -21.80 -33.00 -30.49
CA ARG A 150 -22.40 -32.65 -31.79
C ARG A 150 -23.74 -33.35 -32.08
N THR A 151 -24.31 -34.05 -31.10
CA THR A 151 -25.50 -34.89 -31.22
C THR A 151 -26.81 -34.18 -30.91
N VAL A 152 -26.78 -32.86 -30.68
CA VAL A 152 -27.97 -32.07 -30.36
C VAL A 152 -28.66 -31.63 -31.66
N ASP A 153 -29.99 -31.73 -31.75
CA ASP A 153 -30.82 -31.39 -32.93
C ASP A 153 -30.79 -29.91 -33.34
N ILE A 154 -30.11 -29.06 -32.55
CA ILE A 154 -29.95 -27.63 -32.82
C ILE A 154 -28.62 -27.43 -33.57
N PRO A 155 -28.55 -26.58 -34.60
CA PRO A 155 -27.30 -26.28 -35.28
C PRO A 155 -26.24 -25.82 -34.27
N HIS A 156 -25.20 -26.63 -34.12
CA HIS A 156 -24.12 -26.41 -33.16
C HIS A 156 -23.43 -25.04 -33.38
N SER A 157 -23.34 -24.62 -34.64
CA SER A 157 -22.85 -23.29 -35.06
C SER A 157 -23.67 -22.15 -34.45
N LEU A 158 -24.99 -22.28 -34.34
CA LEU A 158 -25.88 -21.26 -33.78
C LEU A 158 -25.75 -21.16 -32.26
N ILE A 159 -25.62 -22.29 -31.56
CA ILE A 159 -25.42 -22.32 -30.10
C ILE A 159 -24.08 -21.68 -29.73
N ILE A 160 -23.00 -22.06 -30.43
CA ILE A 160 -21.68 -21.49 -30.18
C ILE A 160 -21.69 -19.99 -30.51
N PHE A 161 -22.29 -19.58 -31.63
CA PHE A 161 -22.42 -18.17 -31.99
C PHE A 161 -23.17 -17.37 -30.93
N LEU A 162 -24.36 -17.82 -30.51
CA LEU A 162 -25.15 -17.11 -29.49
C LEU A 162 -24.40 -17.04 -28.15
N CYS A 163 -23.80 -18.13 -27.70
CA CYS A 163 -23.04 -18.13 -26.45
C CYS A 163 -21.83 -17.20 -26.51
N ALA A 164 -21.07 -17.22 -27.62
CA ALA A 164 -19.91 -16.36 -27.81
C ALA A 164 -20.32 -14.89 -27.90
N ALA A 165 -21.35 -14.56 -28.69
CA ALA A 165 -21.83 -13.20 -28.89
C ALA A 165 -22.45 -12.61 -27.61
N VAL A 166 -23.29 -13.38 -26.89
CA VAL A 166 -23.87 -12.96 -25.61
C VAL A 166 -22.76 -12.78 -24.55
N THR A 167 -21.78 -13.67 -24.51
CA THR A 167 -20.65 -13.57 -23.58
C THR A 167 -19.79 -12.34 -23.89
N ALA A 168 -19.47 -12.09 -25.16
CA ALA A 168 -18.71 -10.92 -25.59
C ALA A 168 -19.46 -9.62 -25.28
N LEU A 169 -20.77 -9.54 -25.57
CA LEU A 169 -21.59 -8.38 -25.27
C LEU A 169 -21.73 -8.16 -23.75
N SER A 170 -21.89 -9.22 -22.98
CA SER A 170 -21.92 -9.15 -21.50
C SER A 170 -20.60 -8.68 -20.91
N PHE A 171 -19.47 -9.10 -21.49
CA PHE A 171 -18.14 -8.62 -21.10
C PHE A 171 -17.97 -7.13 -21.42
N LEU A 172 -18.35 -6.71 -22.63
CA LEU A 172 -18.24 -5.34 -23.09
C LEU A 172 -19.11 -4.38 -22.25
N THR A 173 -20.35 -4.77 -21.98
CA THR A 173 -21.26 -4.02 -21.10
C THR A 173 -20.69 -3.89 -19.69
N GLY A 174 -20.16 -4.96 -19.10
CA GLY A 174 -19.47 -4.89 -17.80
C GLY A 174 -18.29 -3.92 -17.81
N LEU A 175 -17.45 -3.95 -18.85
CA LEU A 175 -16.26 -3.10 -18.97
C LEU A 175 -16.61 -1.60 -19.04
N PHE A 176 -17.66 -1.24 -19.79
CA PHE A 176 -18.06 0.16 -19.92
C PHE A 176 -18.94 0.64 -18.77
N VAL A 177 -19.89 -0.17 -18.30
CA VAL A 177 -20.86 0.26 -17.29
C VAL A 177 -20.24 0.31 -15.89
N LEU A 178 -19.31 -0.59 -15.57
CA LEU A 178 -18.75 -0.69 -14.22
C LEU A 178 -17.99 0.58 -13.79
N PRO A 179 -17.11 1.20 -14.60
CA PRO A 179 -16.46 2.46 -14.24
C PRO A 179 -17.44 3.62 -14.00
N LEU A 180 -18.58 3.65 -14.71
CA LEU A 180 -19.60 4.70 -14.51
C LEU A 180 -20.39 4.50 -13.22
N ILE A 181 -20.71 3.25 -12.86
CA ILE A 181 -21.51 2.93 -11.66
C ILE A 181 -20.63 2.84 -10.40
N ALA A 182 -19.36 2.48 -10.54
CA ALA A 182 -18.39 2.44 -9.46
C ALA A 182 -18.03 3.87 -9.01
N ALA A 183 -18.97 4.54 -8.35
CA ALA A 183 -18.69 5.74 -7.59
C ALA A 183 -17.58 5.42 -6.58
N LYS A 184 -16.63 6.35 -6.45
CA LYS A 184 -15.55 6.32 -5.46
C LYS A 184 -16.20 6.29 -4.08
N LYS A 185 -16.48 5.10 -3.56
CA LYS A 185 -17.01 4.93 -2.21
C LYS A 185 -15.87 5.35 -1.29
N VAL A 186 -15.87 6.62 -0.87
CA VAL A 186 -15.02 7.11 0.21
C VAL A 186 -15.51 6.37 1.44
N VAL A 187 -14.92 5.20 1.68
CA VAL A 187 -15.13 4.47 2.91
C VAL A 187 -14.57 5.39 3.99
N LYS A 188 -15.44 6.06 4.74
CA LYS A 188 -15.04 6.65 6.02
C LYS A 188 -14.60 5.48 6.88
N VAL A 189 -13.29 5.24 6.93
CA VAL A 189 -12.72 4.27 7.84
C VAL A 189 -12.83 4.92 9.21
N ASP A 190 -13.66 4.36 10.08
CA ASP A 190 -13.71 4.81 11.47
C ASP A 190 -12.41 4.38 12.15
N ASN A 191 -11.40 5.24 12.07
CA ASN A 191 -10.09 5.03 12.66
C ASN A 191 -10.05 5.47 14.12
N MET A 192 -11.15 5.97 14.70
CA MET A 192 -11.19 6.51 16.07
C MET A 192 -10.67 5.52 17.11
N VAL A 193 -11.10 4.26 17.03
CA VAL A 193 -10.66 3.20 17.96
C VAL A 193 -9.18 2.90 17.79
N LYS A 194 -8.65 2.93 16.55
CA LYS A 194 -7.21 2.73 16.32
C LYS A 194 -6.39 3.91 16.85
N ILE A 195 -6.88 5.13 16.65
CA ILE A 195 -6.26 6.36 17.15
C ILE A 195 -6.21 6.32 18.67
N SER A 196 -7.30 5.94 19.35
CA SER A 196 -7.34 5.88 20.81
C SER A 196 -6.38 4.82 21.37
N ILE A 197 -6.32 3.63 20.75
CA ILE A 197 -5.36 2.58 21.13
C ILE A 197 -3.92 3.10 21.03
N LEU A 198 -3.54 3.70 19.91
CA LEU A 198 -2.17 4.19 19.72
C LEU A 198 -1.87 5.39 20.64
N ALA A 199 -2.84 6.27 20.89
CA ALA A 199 -2.69 7.38 21.83
C ALA A 199 -2.44 6.90 23.27
N ASP A 200 -3.16 5.84 23.69
CA ASP A 200 -2.92 5.19 24.98
C ASP A 200 -1.51 4.59 25.07
N VAL A 201 -1.02 3.98 23.98
CA VAL A 201 0.36 3.44 23.89
C VAL A 201 1.39 4.57 24.03
N VAL A 202 1.20 5.69 23.32
CA VAL A 202 2.10 6.85 23.41
C VAL A 202 2.14 7.38 24.85
N ARG A 203 0.99 7.50 25.51
CA ARG A 203 0.92 7.94 26.91
C ARG A 203 1.67 6.99 27.86
N GLU A 204 1.56 5.67 27.65
CA GLU A 204 2.34 4.69 28.43
C GLU A 204 3.86 4.82 28.15
N LEU A 205 4.26 5.04 26.88
CA LEU A 205 5.66 5.25 26.51
C LEU A 205 6.25 6.55 27.09
N GLU A 206 5.49 7.62 27.14
CA GLU A 206 5.89 8.89 27.78
C GLU A 206 6.09 8.72 29.29
N ASN A 207 5.28 7.89 29.93
CA ASN A 207 5.45 7.54 31.34
C ASN A 207 6.71 6.69 31.56
N ASP A 208 6.96 5.70 30.69
CA ASP A 208 8.21 4.93 30.71
C ASP A 208 9.43 5.87 30.52
N LEU A 209 9.35 6.85 29.60
CA LEU A 209 10.41 7.81 29.33
C LEU A 209 10.78 8.66 30.55
N LYS A 210 9.80 9.05 31.38
CA LYS A 210 10.04 9.82 32.62
C LYS A 210 10.90 9.06 33.64
N GLN A 211 10.85 7.73 33.62
CA GLN A 211 11.58 6.87 34.56
C GLN A 211 13.02 6.56 34.10
N VAL A 212 13.37 6.89 32.85
CA VAL A 212 14.65 6.52 32.24
C VAL A 212 15.69 7.63 32.41
N THR A 213 16.78 7.31 33.10
CA THR A 213 17.91 8.24 33.32
C THR A 213 19.01 8.14 32.25
N LYS A 214 19.16 6.99 31.58
CA LYS A 214 20.21 6.79 30.56
C LYS A 214 19.88 7.50 29.26
N GLU A 215 20.74 8.42 28.80
CA GLU A 215 20.52 9.18 27.55
C GLU A 215 20.23 8.31 26.32
N LYS A 216 21.02 7.24 26.11
CA LYS A 216 20.81 6.33 24.97
C LYS A 216 19.41 5.69 24.97
N ALA A 217 18.90 5.34 26.16
CA ALA A 217 17.57 4.77 26.29
C ALA A 217 16.48 5.84 26.10
N ARG A 218 16.68 7.07 26.60
CA ARG A 218 15.76 8.20 26.36
C ARG A 218 15.61 8.49 24.87
N LEU A 219 16.71 8.46 24.11
CA LEU A 219 16.68 8.57 22.65
C LEU A 219 15.86 7.44 22.00
N GLY A 220 15.96 6.21 22.50
CA GLY A 220 15.15 5.08 22.01
C GLY A 220 13.65 5.24 22.23
N TYR A 221 13.26 5.70 23.42
CA TYR A 221 11.86 5.99 23.73
C TYR A 221 11.31 7.14 22.90
N ASN A 222 12.08 8.23 22.71
CA ASN A 222 11.66 9.34 21.83
C ASN A 222 11.40 8.86 20.40
N ILE A 223 12.30 8.03 19.84
CA ILE A 223 12.11 7.47 18.48
C ILE A 223 10.86 6.58 18.41
N ALA A 224 10.60 5.77 19.44
CA ALA A 224 9.40 4.94 19.49
C ALA A 224 8.12 5.79 19.58
N ILE A 225 8.10 6.80 20.46
CA ILE A 225 6.98 7.74 20.59
C ILE A 225 6.70 8.44 19.26
N ASP A 226 7.73 8.99 18.61
CA ASP A 226 7.62 9.66 17.33
C ASP A 226 7.04 8.72 16.26
N SER A 227 7.51 7.46 16.20
CA SER A 227 6.97 6.46 15.26
C SER A 227 5.47 6.20 15.45
N TYR A 228 4.98 6.18 16.69
CA TYR A 228 3.55 6.01 16.98
C TYR A 228 2.76 7.28 16.74
N GLN A 229 3.33 8.46 17.02
CA GLN A 229 2.72 9.75 16.70
C GLN A 229 2.52 9.91 15.18
N ASP A 230 3.52 9.54 14.37
CA ASP A 230 3.42 9.51 12.90
C ASP A 230 2.28 8.57 12.44
N ARG A 231 2.12 7.40 13.09
CA ARG A 231 1.03 6.45 12.79
C ARG A 231 -0.34 7.01 13.15
N ILE A 232 -0.49 7.61 14.34
CA ILE A 232 -1.73 8.25 14.80
C ILE A 232 -2.16 9.33 13.82
N GLN A 233 -1.22 10.18 13.43
CA GLN A 233 -1.48 11.28 12.51
C GLN A 233 -1.97 10.79 11.15
N LYS A 234 -1.32 9.78 10.56
CA LYS A 234 -1.80 9.19 9.29
C LYS A 234 -3.25 8.72 9.42
N LEU A 235 -3.60 8.09 10.53
CA LEU A 235 -4.97 7.65 10.78
C LEU A 235 -5.96 8.81 10.95
N ILE A 236 -5.54 9.92 11.58
CA ILE A 236 -6.35 11.14 11.71
C ILE A 236 -6.60 11.75 10.32
N ILE A 237 -5.56 11.90 9.49
CA ILE A 237 -5.67 12.45 8.14
C ILE A 237 -6.52 11.54 7.24
N GLU A 238 -6.35 10.22 7.34
CA GLU A 238 -7.19 9.24 6.63
C GLU A 238 -8.66 9.28 7.07
N GLN A 239 -8.93 9.71 8.30
CA GLN A 239 -10.28 9.84 8.83
C GLN A 239 -10.96 11.15 8.39
N GLU A 240 -10.19 12.20 8.13
CA GLU A 240 -10.67 13.50 7.67
C GLU A 240 -11.29 13.44 6.26
N SER A 241 -11.94 14.55 5.85
CA SER A 241 -12.54 14.64 4.52
C SER A 241 -11.49 14.49 3.40
N SER A 242 -11.92 14.04 2.22
CA SER A 242 -11.02 13.92 1.06
C SER A 242 -10.35 15.25 0.70
N ASN A 243 -10.98 16.39 0.99
CA ASN A 243 -10.44 17.72 0.73
C ASN A 243 -9.29 18.04 1.69
N THR A 244 -9.49 17.81 2.99
CA THR A 244 -8.46 18.01 4.02
C THR A 244 -7.20 17.17 3.75
N SER A 245 -7.37 15.95 3.24
CA SER A 245 -6.25 15.10 2.83
C SER A 245 -5.49 15.66 1.61
N ILE A 246 -6.20 16.27 0.65
CA ILE A 246 -5.58 16.96 -0.49
C ILE A 246 -4.78 18.17 0.00
N ASP A 247 -5.40 19.01 0.82
CA ASP A 247 -4.80 20.21 1.42
C ASP A 247 -3.52 19.87 2.20
N PHE A 248 -3.56 18.81 3.02
CA PHE A 248 -2.38 18.32 3.76
C PHE A 248 -1.23 17.97 2.82
N ASN A 249 -1.54 17.25 1.74
CA ASN A 249 -0.52 16.84 0.78
C ASN A 249 0.05 18.04 0.01
N GLU A 250 -0.77 19.04 -0.33
CA GLU A 250 -0.32 20.28 -0.97
C GLU A 250 0.64 21.06 -0.06
N LEU A 251 0.31 21.21 1.22
CA LEU A 251 1.17 21.88 2.19
C LEU A 251 2.47 21.11 2.45
N GLN A 252 2.43 19.77 2.52
CA GLN A 252 3.64 18.94 2.60
C GLN A 252 4.54 19.11 1.37
N LEU A 253 3.96 19.27 0.17
CA LEU A 253 4.72 19.57 -1.04
C LEU A 253 5.36 20.95 -0.99
N LEU A 254 4.64 21.96 -0.49
CA LEU A 254 5.19 23.29 -0.29
C LEU A 254 6.41 23.25 0.64
N ILE A 255 6.28 22.56 1.77
CA ILE A 255 7.36 22.36 2.74
C ILE A 255 8.59 21.72 2.06
N VAL A 256 8.40 20.65 1.28
CA VAL A 256 9.49 19.99 0.55
C VAL A 256 10.13 20.92 -0.50
N ARG A 257 9.35 21.81 -1.13
CA ARG A 257 9.88 22.79 -2.09
C ARG A 257 10.75 23.84 -1.40
N LEU A 258 10.26 24.43 -0.31
CA LEU A 258 11.01 25.41 0.48
C LEU A 258 12.34 24.83 0.99
N GLU A 259 12.31 23.59 1.47
CA GLU A 259 13.49 22.85 1.91
C GLU A 259 14.52 22.62 0.80
N ALA A 260 14.04 22.30 -0.41
CA ALA A 260 14.88 22.12 -1.59
C ALA A 260 15.52 23.43 -2.05
N GLU A 261 14.74 24.51 -2.11
CA GLU A 261 15.22 25.83 -2.49
C GLU A 261 16.25 26.37 -1.50
N GLY A 262 16.00 26.21 -0.20
CA GLY A 262 16.95 26.57 0.85
C GLY A 262 18.27 25.82 0.72
N LEU A 263 18.22 24.51 0.45
CA LEU A 263 19.42 23.69 0.21
C LEU A 263 20.22 24.16 -1.02
N GLU A 264 19.54 24.47 -2.13
CA GLU A 264 20.19 24.95 -3.36
C GLU A 264 20.81 26.34 -3.15
N ASN A 265 20.11 27.24 -2.47
CA ASN A 265 20.58 28.59 -2.17
C ASN A 265 21.84 28.56 -1.29
N ALA A 266 21.83 27.76 -0.22
CA ALA A 266 22.99 27.60 0.65
C ALA A 266 24.22 27.05 -0.09
N LEU A 267 24.02 26.12 -1.05
CA LEU A 267 25.12 25.63 -1.90
C LEU A 267 25.63 26.72 -2.86
N ARG A 268 24.73 27.50 -3.48
CA ARG A 268 25.11 28.59 -4.39
C ARG A 268 25.90 29.70 -3.69
N GLN A 269 25.57 29.97 -2.43
CA GLN A 269 26.23 30.98 -1.61
C GLN A 269 27.52 30.46 -0.93
N ASN A 270 27.92 29.20 -1.17
CA ASN A 270 29.05 28.54 -0.53
C ASN A 270 28.97 28.50 1.01
N GLU A 271 27.77 28.52 1.59
CA GLU A 271 27.55 28.43 3.04
C GLU A 271 27.71 26.99 3.56
N ILE A 272 27.50 26.00 2.68
CA ILE A 272 27.55 24.58 3.02
C ILE A 272 28.58 23.82 2.19
N SER A 273 29.20 22.82 2.80
CA SER A 273 30.10 21.91 2.10
C SER A 273 29.34 20.94 1.19
N MET A 274 30.01 20.42 0.15
CA MET A 274 29.42 19.39 -0.74
C MET A 274 29.06 18.10 0.02
N TYR A 275 29.73 17.82 1.15
CA TYR A 275 29.39 16.71 2.03
C TYR A 275 28.07 16.94 2.76
N THR A 276 27.90 18.15 3.32
CA THR A 276 26.65 18.62 3.96
C THR A 276 25.50 18.56 2.97
N TYR A 277 25.69 19.08 1.76
CA TYR A 277 24.70 19.03 0.68
C TYR A 277 24.21 17.61 0.39
N ARG A 278 25.13 16.64 0.20
CA ARG A 278 24.76 15.23 -0.06
C ARG A 278 24.07 14.56 1.12
N THR A 279 24.30 15.02 2.34
CA THR A 279 23.67 14.47 3.54
C THR A 279 22.25 15.01 3.70
N TYR A 280 22.08 16.32 3.53
CA TYR A 280 20.77 16.96 3.54
C TYR A 280 19.89 16.51 2.36
N GLN A 281 20.48 16.32 1.18
CA GLN A 281 19.76 15.83 0.00
C GLN A 281 19.15 14.44 0.21
N ARG A 282 19.81 13.56 0.98
CA ARG A 282 19.25 12.23 1.33
C ARG A 282 18.03 12.36 2.25
N TYR A 283 18.07 13.31 3.18
CA TYR A 283 16.92 13.65 4.02
C TYR A 283 15.75 14.18 3.18
N LEU A 284 16.02 15.14 2.30
CA LEU A 284 15.03 15.71 1.38
C LEU A 284 14.37 14.65 0.50
N HIS A 285 15.16 13.73 -0.06
CA HIS A 285 14.64 12.66 -0.90
C HIS A 285 13.71 11.70 -0.14
N SER A 286 13.94 11.48 1.15
CA SER A 286 13.03 10.67 1.97
C SER A 286 11.73 11.38 2.29
N MET A 287 11.76 12.71 2.49
CA MET A 287 10.53 13.48 2.61
C MET A 287 9.71 13.39 1.32
N GLU A 288 10.36 13.57 0.16
CA GLU A 288 9.71 13.42 -1.15
C GLU A 288 9.03 12.06 -1.32
N GLN A 289 9.69 10.96 -0.92
CA GLN A 289 9.11 9.62 -0.99
C GLN A 289 7.91 9.44 -0.04
N SER A 290 7.96 10.01 1.17
CA SER A 290 6.85 9.96 2.13
C SER A 290 5.61 10.66 1.58
N VAL A 291 5.80 11.83 0.95
CA VAL A 291 4.71 12.59 0.32
C VAL A 291 4.15 11.87 -0.91
N ALA A 292 5.03 11.26 -1.73
CA ALA A 292 4.61 10.54 -2.94
C ALA A 292 3.72 9.33 -2.67
N HIS A 293 3.90 8.65 -1.52
CA HIS A 293 3.12 7.45 -1.19
C HIS A 293 1.68 7.75 -0.74
N ASN A 294 1.43 8.95 -0.21
CA ASN A 294 0.12 9.35 0.34
C ASN A 294 -0.79 10.04 -0.69
N LEU A 295 -0.30 10.25 -1.92
CA LEU A 295 -0.98 11.03 -2.96
C LEU A 295 -1.69 10.14 -3.99
N VAL A 296 -3.00 10.38 -4.19
CA VAL A 296 -3.75 9.79 -5.30
C VAL A 296 -3.41 10.56 -6.59
N SER A 297 -2.66 9.91 -7.49
CA SER A 297 -2.48 10.19 -8.93
C SER A 297 -2.87 11.60 -9.44
N SER A 298 -2.16 12.66 -9.06
CA SER A 298 -2.25 13.94 -9.77
C SER A 298 -1.12 14.04 -10.80
N ILE A 299 -1.49 14.25 -12.06
CA ILE A 299 -0.56 14.31 -13.21
C ILE A 299 0.48 15.45 -13.06
N GLN A 300 0.14 16.52 -12.34
CA GLN A 300 1.02 17.65 -12.03
C GLN A 300 2.20 17.27 -11.11
N PHE A 301 2.06 16.20 -10.32
CA PHE A 301 3.11 15.72 -9.43
C PHE A 301 4.13 14.84 -10.15
N ALA A 302 3.67 13.99 -11.07
CA ALA A 302 4.53 13.18 -11.92
C ALA A 302 5.49 14.06 -12.73
N SER A 303 5.04 15.23 -13.21
CA SER A 303 5.89 16.18 -13.94
C SER A 303 6.91 16.86 -13.02
N ALA A 304 6.53 17.31 -11.83
CA ALA A 304 7.45 17.95 -10.88
C ALA A 304 8.58 17.01 -10.41
N ILE A 305 8.27 15.75 -10.08
CA ILE A 305 9.30 14.75 -9.74
C ILE A 305 10.15 14.41 -10.96
N SER A 306 9.55 14.22 -12.13
CA SER A 306 10.29 13.86 -13.35
C SER A 306 11.31 14.94 -13.73
N ILE A 307 10.95 16.21 -13.62
CA ILE A 307 11.86 17.35 -13.85
C ILE A 307 13.02 17.32 -12.83
N ARG A 308 12.74 16.99 -11.57
CA ARG A 308 13.76 16.96 -10.50
C ARG A 308 14.69 15.74 -10.61
N VAL A 309 14.17 14.57 -10.98
CA VAL A 309 14.95 13.38 -11.33
C VAL A 309 15.83 13.67 -12.54
N LEU A 310 15.29 14.33 -13.57
CA LEU A 310 16.06 14.78 -14.73
C LEU A 310 17.19 15.73 -14.30
N HIS A 311 16.94 16.66 -13.39
CA HIS A 311 17.94 17.57 -12.84
C HIS A 311 19.02 16.84 -12.01
N PHE A 312 18.66 15.79 -11.27
CA PHE A 312 19.61 14.92 -10.57
C PHE A 312 20.52 14.17 -11.54
N PHE A 313 19.98 13.64 -12.65
CA PHE A 313 20.79 13.01 -13.69
C PHE A 313 21.69 14.03 -14.43
N PHE A 314 21.17 15.23 -14.72
CA PHE A 314 21.93 16.29 -15.39
C PHE A 314 23.05 16.87 -14.52
N SER A 315 22.80 17.11 -13.23
CA SER A 315 23.83 17.58 -12.29
C SER A 315 24.93 16.54 -12.03
N ARG A 316 24.61 15.24 -12.16
CA ARG A 316 25.58 14.14 -12.11
C ARG A 316 26.46 14.04 -13.36
N ILE A 317 25.97 14.52 -14.52
CA ILE A 317 26.71 14.52 -15.79
C ILE A 317 27.53 15.81 -15.98
N ILE A 318 27.03 16.97 -15.51
CA ILE A 318 27.63 18.28 -15.81
C ILE A 318 28.72 18.71 -14.81
N ARG A 319 28.85 18.05 -13.65
CA ARG A 319 29.98 18.30 -12.72
C ARG A 319 30.87 17.07 -12.56
N LEU A 320 31.45 16.64 -13.68
CA LEU A 320 32.59 15.73 -13.69
C LEU A 320 33.89 16.52 -13.42
N ASP A 321 33.93 17.32 -12.35
CA ASP A 321 35.19 17.90 -11.89
C ASP A 321 35.88 16.86 -11.00
N PHE A 322 36.86 16.19 -11.61
CA PHE A 322 37.71 15.17 -11.01
C PHE A 322 38.73 15.84 -10.07
N SER A 323 38.28 16.47 -8.99
CA SER A 323 39.18 16.92 -7.93
C SER A 323 38.95 16.11 -6.66
N PHE A 324 39.61 14.94 -6.63
CA PHE A 324 39.81 14.15 -5.42
C PHE A 324 40.74 14.92 -4.48
N ARG A 325 40.19 15.79 -3.63
CA ARG A 325 40.84 16.15 -2.37
C ARG A 325 40.05 15.55 -1.22
N LYS A 326 40.60 14.45 -0.70
CA LYS A 326 40.09 13.67 0.42
C LYS A 326 40.37 14.41 1.74
N THR A 327 39.88 15.64 1.91
CA THR A 327 39.72 16.19 3.24
C THR A 327 38.49 15.48 3.82
N ARG A 328 38.70 14.59 4.80
CA ARG A 328 37.58 14.18 5.65
C ARG A 328 37.05 15.48 6.26
N PRO A 329 35.83 15.93 5.93
CA PRO A 329 35.28 17.08 6.64
C PRO A 329 35.23 16.71 8.12
N ASP A 330 35.53 17.67 8.98
CA ASP A 330 35.31 17.48 10.40
C ASP A 330 33.82 17.21 10.61
N ASN A 331 33.48 16.08 11.23
CA ASN A 331 32.08 15.68 11.42
C ASN A 331 31.32 16.75 12.24
N ALA A 332 32.03 17.51 13.08
CA ALA A 332 31.46 18.59 13.86
C ALA A 332 31.03 19.79 12.99
N THR A 333 31.83 20.18 11.99
CA THR A 333 31.50 21.31 11.12
C THR A 333 30.33 20.98 10.21
N ALA A 334 30.32 19.77 9.63
CA ALA A 334 29.20 19.30 8.82
C ALA A 334 27.90 19.23 9.63
N HIS A 335 27.96 18.79 10.89
CA HIS A 335 26.78 18.76 11.74
C HIS A 335 26.23 20.17 12.02
N ARG A 336 27.12 21.13 12.32
CA ARG A 336 26.72 22.53 12.54
C ARG A 336 26.08 23.15 11.29
N GLU A 337 26.72 23.00 10.13
CA GLU A 337 26.19 23.48 8.84
C GLU A 337 24.79 22.90 8.54
N ILE A 338 24.60 21.61 8.79
CA ILE A 338 23.32 20.91 8.60
C ILE A 338 22.24 21.48 9.53
N THR A 339 22.58 21.69 10.80
CA THR A 339 21.66 22.19 11.82
C THR A 339 21.27 23.64 11.56
N GLU A 340 22.23 24.50 11.20
CA GLU A 340 21.96 25.90 10.83
C GLU A 340 21.07 26.00 9.59
N LEU A 341 21.35 25.21 8.54
CA LEU A 341 20.51 25.14 7.35
C LEU A 341 19.08 24.68 7.69
N TYR A 342 18.94 23.66 8.54
CA TYR A 342 17.64 23.17 8.94
C TYR A 342 16.82 24.21 9.70
N PHE A 343 17.44 24.96 10.62
CA PHE A 343 16.75 26.02 11.35
C PHE A 343 16.34 27.18 10.43
N SER A 344 17.25 27.63 9.55
CA SER A 344 16.93 28.65 8.55
C SER A 344 15.74 28.24 7.68
N ASN A 345 15.75 27.01 7.15
CA ASN A 345 14.63 26.49 6.38
C ASN A 345 13.35 26.34 7.22
N THR A 346 13.48 25.99 8.50
CA THR A 346 12.32 25.86 9.40
C THR A 346 11.66 27.22 9.62
N GLU A 347 12.42 28.31 9.78
CA GLU A 347 11.85 29.65 9.88
C GLU A 347 11.09 30.04 8.62
N LEU A 348 11.66 29.79 7.43
CA LEU A 348 10.99 30.04 6.14
C LEU A 348 9.69 29.22 6.00
N VAL A 349 9.73 27.95 6.42
CA VAL A 349 8.55 27.07 6.40
C VAL A 349 7.47 27.59 7.33
N LEU A 350 7.82 27.97 8.56
CA LEU A 350 6.86 28.50 9.53
C LEU A 350 6.22 29.78 9.03
N GLN A 351 7.01 30.71 8.47
CA GLN A 351 6.50 31.94 7.88
C GLN A 351 5.58 31.68 6.68
N ALA A 352 5.93 30.72 5.81
CA ALA A 352 5.09 30.35 4.68
C ALA A 352 3.75 29.74 5.14
N LEU A 353 3.78 28.90 6.17
CA LEU A 353 2.56 28.31 6.77
C LEU A 353 1.69 29.37 7.45
N ASP A 354 2.29 30.32 8.16
CA ASP A 354 1.58 31.43 8.82
C ASP A 354 0.81 32.30 7.80
N ASN A 355 1.45 32.63 6.68
CA ASN A 355 0.80 33.37 5.59
C ASN A 355 -0.39 32.62 4.94
N LEU A 356 -0.48 31.31 5.14
CA LEU A 356 -1.49 30.44 4.55
C LEU A 356 -2.65 30.10 5.50
N GLU A 357 -2.64 30.63 6.73
CA GLU A 357 -3.69 30.42 7.74
C GLU A 357 -5.08 30.91 7.28
N SER A 358 -5.13 31.89 6.38
CA SER A 358 -6.39 32.40 5.81
C SER A 358 -6.98 31.56 4.67
N VAL A 359 -6.18 30.66 4.09
CA VAL A 359 -6.55 29.87 2.89
C VAL A 359 -6.83 28.41 3.22
N TYR A 360 -6.10 27.85 4.19
CA TYR A 360 -6.22 26.46 4.62
C TYR A 360 -6.86 26.36 6.01
N ASP A 361 -7.26 25.14 6.40
CA ASP A 361 -7.77 24.90 7.75
C ASP A 361 -6.70 25.24 8.80
N GLU A 362 -7.04 26.14 9.73
CA GLU A 362 -6.19 26.57 10.83
C GLU A 362 -5.62 25.36 11.59
N ARG A 363 -6.43 24.33 11.84
CA ARG A 363 -5.97 23.12 12.56
C ARG A 363 -4.84 22.40 11.84
N LEU A 364 -4.89 22.40 10.51
CA LEU A 364 -3.90 21.75 9.66
C LEU A 364 -2.58 22.53 9.64
N ILE A 365 -2.66 23.86 9.60
CA ILE A 365 -1.51 24.75 9.65
C ILE A 365 -0.81 24.66 11.01
N HIS A 366 -1.54 24.84 12.11
CA HIS A 366 -0.99 24.70 13.47
C HIS A 366 -0.37 23.32 13.69
N TYR A 367 -0.96 22.28 13.11
CA TYR A 367 -0.42 20.93 13.15
C TYR A 367 0.97 20.86 12.46
N LEU A 368 1.09 21.34 11.22
CA LEU A 368 2.35 21.29 10.48
C LEU A 368 3.43 22.15 11.14
N GLN A 369 3.05 23.29 11.71
CA GLN A 369 3.96 24.12 12.50
C GLN A 369 4.45 23.38 13.76
N ALA A 370 3.55 22.72 14.50
CA ALA A 370 3.93 21.94 15.67
C ALA A 370 4.82 20.73 15.33
N GLU A 371 4.57 20.05 14.20
CA GLU A 371 5.44 18.98 13.69
C GLU A 371 6.85 19.49 13.36
N ARG A 372 6.91 20.66 12.73
CA ARG A 372 8.16 21.33 12.37
C ARG A 372 8.96 21.75 13.61
N LEU A 373 8.32 22.36 14.59
CA LEU A 373 8.95 22.77 15.85
C LEU A 373 9.49 21.57 16.64
N ARG A 374 8.72 20.48 16.73
CA ARG A 374 9.16 19.24 17.38
C ARG A 374 10.39 18.64 16.70
N SER A 375 10.40 18.62 15.36
CA SER A 375 11.54 18.13 14.60
C SER A 375 12.77 19.02 14.77
N ALA A 376 12.58 20.35 14.83
CA ALA A 376 13.64 21.31 15.16
C ALA A 376 14.21 21.09 16.56
N GLU A 377 13.36 20.83 17.56
CA GLU A 377 13.81 20.53 18.92
C GLU A 377 14.67 19.24 18.97
N PHE A 378 14.31 18.21 18.19
CA PHE A 378 15.11 16.99 18.07
C PHE A 378 16.51 17.28 17.50
N VAL A 379 16.60 18.09 16.45
CA VAL A 379 17.90 18.51 15.87
C VAL A 379 18.70 19.35 16.87
N ALA A 380 18.04 20.27 17.60
CA ALA A 380 18.66 21.12 18.60
C ALA A 380 19.33 20.32 19.74
N ARG A 381 18.73 19.19 20.12
CA ARG A 381 19.26 18.28 21.17
C ARG A 381 20.42 17.40 20.70
N GLY A 382 20.98 17.65 19.53
CA GLY A 382 22.08 16.87 18.94
C GLY A 382 21.61 15.62 18.20
N GLY A 383 20.31 15.52 17.90
CA GLY A 383 19.77 14.52 17.00
C GLY A 383 20.30 14.73 15.58
N TYR A 384 20.85 13.69 14.96
CA TYR A 384 21.23 13.80 13.55
C TYR A 384 19.97 13.93 12.68
N ILE A 385 20.01 14.75 11.63
CA ILE A 385 18.97 14.75 10.58
C ILE A 385 18.86 13.37 9.92
N THR A 386 19.94 12.59 9.90
CA THR A 386 19.85 11.17 9.51
C THR A 386 19.09 10.31 10.52
N GLY A 387 19.00 10.70 11.79
CA GLY A 387 18.08 10.10 12.78
C GLY A 387 16.61 10.38 12.44
N ILE A 388 16.32 11.55 11.87
CA ILE A 388 15.01 11.86 11.28
C ILE A 388 14.75 10.98 10.03
N LEU A 389 15.79 10.72 9.24
CA LEU A 389 15.76 9.81 8.07
C LEU A 389 15.61 8.32 8.47
N HIS A 390 16.12 7.92 9.63
CA HIS A 390 16.13 6.54 10.13
C HIS A 390 15.03 6.26 11.17
N ARG A 391 13.95 7.06 11.20
CA ARG A 391 12.73 6.80 12.00
C ARG A 391 12.15 5.38 11.83
N ALA A 392 12.58 4.62 10.80
CA ALA A 392 12.17 3.25 10.52
C ALA A 392 13.20 2.14 10.83
N GLN A 393 14.45 2.44 11.23
CA GLN A 393 15.42 1.40 11.60
C GLN A 393 15.95 1.65 13.01
N PRO A 394 15.35 0.97 14.01
CA PRO A 394 15.72 1.18 15.40
C PRO A 394 17.06 0.48 15.66
N ASN A 395 18.13 1.28 15.78
CA ASN A 395 19.30 0.87 16.56
C ASN A 395 18.94 0.67 18.06
N ASN A 396 17.68 0.99 18.42
CA ASN A 396 17.05 0.90 19.74
C ASN A 396 15.90 -0.13 19.72
N LEU A 397 16.21 -1.36 19.25
CA LEU A 397 15.23 -2.46 19.16
C LEU A 397 14.49 -2.66 20.49
N LYS A 398 15.19 -2.55 21.63
CA LYS A 398 14.61 -2.81 22.95
C LYS A 398 13.40 -1.91 23.26
N GLU A 399 13.54 -0.61 23.02
CA GLU A 399 12.49 0.39 23.25
C GLU A 399 11.32 0.21 22.27
N MET A 400 11.61 -0.17 21.02
CA MET A 400 10.57 -0.48 20.04
C MET A 400 9.79 -1.77 20.37
N MET A 401 10.48 -2.81 20.86
CA MET A 401 9.83 -4.05 21.32
C MET A 401 8.93 -3.79 22.52
N ARG A 402 9.33 -2.88 23.41
CA ARG A 402 8.47 -2.39 24.50
C ARG A 402 7.21 -1.72 23.94
N ALA A 403 7.34 -0.87 22.94
CA ALA A 403 6.18 -0.24 22.29
C ALA A 403 5.22 -1.29 21.68
N TYR A 404 5.71 -2.29 20.94
CA TYR A 404 4.87 -3.36 20.37
C TYR A 404 4.20 -4.23 21.45
N TYR A 405 4.86 -4.43 22.59
CA TYR A 405 4.24 -5.08 23.74
C TYR A 405 3.08 -4.26 24.28
N LEU A 406 3.26 -2.95 24.48
CA LEU A 406 2.22 -2.05 24.96
C LEU A 406 1.05 -2.00 23.97
N GLU A 407 1.31 -1.93 22.66
CA GLU A 407 0.24 -1.96 21.66
C GLU A 407 -0.61 -3.24 21.75
N ARG A 408 0.00 -4.42 21.91
CA ARG A 408 -0.75 -5.68 22.11
C ARG A 408 -1.55 -5.69 23.39
N LYS A 409 -0.98 -5.19 24.48
CA LYS A 409 -1.64 -5.08 25.78
C LYS A 409 -2.87 -4.18 25.67
N THR A 410 -2.73 -2.99 25.08
CA THR A 410 -3.84 -2.06 24.87
C THR A 410 -4.92 -2.65 23.97
N ILE A 411 -4.55 -3.32 22.86
CA ILE A 411 -5.54 -4.02 22.00
C ILE A 411 -6.36 -5.06 22.80
N PHE A 412 -5.71 -5.80 23.70
CA PHE A 412 -6.40 -6.77 24.57
C PHE A 412 -7.33 -6.10 25.58
N GLU A 413 -6.94 -4.95 26.14
CA GLU A 413 -7.80 -4.17 27.05
C GLU A 413 -9.06 -3.66 26.33
N TYR A 414 -8.91 -3.12 25.12
CA TYR A 414 -10.05 -2.68 24.30
C TYR A 414 -10.96 -3.84 23.86
N GLU A 415 -10.40 -5.02 23.57
CA GLU A 415 -11.17 -6.24 23.32
C GLU A 415 -11.97 -6.67 24.56
N SER A 416 -11.36 -6.65 25.74
CA SER A 416 -12.03 -7.06 26.98
C SER A 416 -13.12 -6.08 27.44
N ARG A 417 -13.01 -4.79 27.09
CA ARG A 417 -14.05 -3.76 27.28
C ARG A 417 -15.20 -3.85 26.26
N GLY A 418 -15.09 -4.67 25.22
CA GLY A 418 -16.09 -4.79 24.15
C GLY A 418 -16.08 -3.65 23.14
N GLU A 419 -15.03 -2.83 23.13
CA GLU A 419 -14.84 -1.70 22.19
C GLU A 419 -14.26 -2.16 20.84
N LEU A 420 -13.71 -3.39 20.78
CA LEU A 420 -13.23 -4.05 19.56
C LEU A 420 -13.93 -5.39 19.36
N THR A 421 -14.29 -5.70 18.12
CA THR A 421 -14.69 -7.07 17.78
C THR A 421 -13.48 -8.02 17.77
N ILE A 422 -13.70 -9.31 18.02
CA ILE A 422 -12.65 -10.35 17.96
C ILE A 422 -11.92 -10.33 16.61
N GLY A 423 -12.65 -10.08 15.51
CA GLY A 423 -12.09 -9.98 14.16
C GLY A 423 -11.14 -8.80 14.00
N GLU A 424 -11.56 -7.61 14.43
CA GLU A 424 -10.74 -6.40 14.38
C GLU A 424 -9.50 -6.51 15.27
N ALA A 425 -9.67 -6.98 16.50
CA ALA A 425 -8.58 -7.18 17.45
C ALA A 425 -7.55 -8.22 16.94
N LYS A 426 -7.98 -9.24 16.18
CA LYS A 426 -7.10 -10.20 15.53
C LYS A 426 -6.26 -9.54 14.43
N VAL A 427 -6.88 -8.70 13.60
CA VAL A 427 -6.17 -7.97 12.52
C VAL A 427 -5.15 -7.01 13.11
N LEU A 428 -5.51 -6.24 14.14
CA LEU A 428 -4.59 -5.32 14.81
C LEU A 428 -3.40 -6.07 15.42
N ARG A 429 -3.63 -7.18 16.13
CA ARG A 429 -2.55 -8.03 16.67
C ARG A 429 -1.64 -8.59 15.57
N GLN A 430 -2.21 -9.01 14.44
CA GLN A 430 -1.43 -9.48 13.31
C GLN A 430 -0.55 -8.37 12.73
N ASN A 431 -1.07 -7.14 12.62
CA ASN A 431 -0.28 -6.00 12.17
C ASN A 431 0.91 -5.73 13.12
N VAL A 432 0.68 -5.75 14.44
CA VAL A 432 1.79 -5.60 15.41
C VAL A 432 2.84 -6.69 15.25
N ASN A 433 2.44 -7.94 15.09
CA ASN A 433 3.38 -9.04 14.87
C ASN A 433 4.20 -8.82 13.59
N THR A 434 3.59 -8.35 12.50
CA THR A 434 4.33 -8.06 11.26
C THR A 434 5.33 -6.90 11.42
N LEU A 435 5.01 -5.89 12.23
CA LEU A 435 5.93 -4.78 12.53
C LEU A 435 7.10 -5.22 13.41
N GLU A 436 6.83 -6.07 14.40
CA GLU A 436 7.83 -6.70 15.25
C GLU A 436 8.79 -7.57 14.43
N ASP A 437 8.23 -8.45 13.61
CA ASP A 437 8.94 -9.30 12.66
C ASP A 437 9.88 -8.52 11.73
N TYR A 438 9.39 -7.41 11.16
CA TYR A 438 10.19 -6.53 10.30
C TYR A 438 11.34 -5.85 11.07
N SER A 439 11.05 -5.42 12.30
CA SER A 439 12.04 -4.80 13.19
C SER A 439 13.13 -5.79 13.63
N LEU A 440 12.77 -7.06 13.83
CA LEU A 440 13.70 -8.15 14.16
C LEU A 440 14.53 -8.61 12.95
N ALA A 441 13.90 -8.71 11.78
CA ALA A 441 14.57 -9.13 10.54
C ALA A 441 15.61 -8.08 10.07
N SER A 442 15.27 -6.80 10.19
CA SER A 442 16.19 -5.70 9.84
C SER A 442 17.39 -5.59 10.79
N ASN A 443 17.29 -6.13 12.00
CA ASN A 443 18.37 -6.12 12.99
C ASN A 443 19.30 -7.36 12.92
N HIS A 444 19.14 -8.22 11.89
CA HIS A 444 20.13 -9.27 11.66
C HIS A 444 21.45 -8.64 11.18
N HIS A 445 22.39 -8.54 12.11
CA HIS A 445 23.79 -8.27 11.84
C HIS A 445 24.28 -9.22 10.73
N THR A 446 24.51 -8.70 9.53
CA THR A 446 25.20 -9.47 8.50
C THR A 446 26.57 -9.86 9.06
N LEU A 447 27.00 -11.12 8.91
CA LEU A 447 28.29 -11.63 9.40
C LEU A 447 29.48 -10.71 9.05
N LEU A 448 29.38 -10.01 7.92
CA LEU A 448 30.33 -9.00 7.46
C LEU A 448 30.45 -7.79 8.41
N TYR A 449 29.34 -7.28 8.93
CA TYR A 449 29.34 -6.13 9.84
C TYR A 449 29.97 -6.49 11.19
N ASP A 450 29.66 -7.66 11.72
CA ASP A 450 30.26 -8.20 12.95
C ASP A 450 31.78 -8.41 12.82
N PHE A 451 32.23 -8.82 11.63
CA PHE A 451 33.65 -8.95 11.32
C PHE A 451 34.35 -7.59 11.25
N ILE A 452 33.70 -6.59 10.65
CA ILE A 452 34.19 -5.21 10.55
C ILE A 452 34.22 -4.54 11.93
N GLU A 453 33.19 -4.73 12.75
CA GLU A 453 33.11 -4.15 14.10
C GLU A 453 34.11 -4.80 15.06
N LYS A 454 34.32 -6.13 14.98
CA LYS A 454 35.41 -6.80 15.69
C LYS A 454 36.77 -6.26 15.27
N ARG A 455 37.00 -6.02 13.97
CA ARG A 455 38.23 -5.36 13.50
C ARG A 455 38.36 -3.94 14.03
N ARG A 456 37.29 -3.14 14.02
CA ARG A 456 37.28 -1.77 14.55
C ARG A 456 37.62 -1.74 16.05
N LYS A 457 36.95 -2.57 16.85
CA LYS A 457 37.22 -2.73 18.29
C LYS A 457 38.65 -3.24 18.55
N LYS A 458 39.19 -4.11 17.69
CA LYS A 458 40.58 -4.57 17.77
C LYS A 458 41.57 -3.44 17.49
N VAL A 459 41.33 -2.64 16.45
CA VAL A 459 42.14 -1.46 16.10
C VAL A 459 42.12 -0.40 17.21
N GLN A 460 40.95 -0.16 17.81
CA GLN A 460 40.79 0.81 18.90
C GLN A 460 41.47 0.37 20.20
N ARG A 461 41.53 -0.95 20.45
CA ARG A 461 42.30 -1.53 21.57
C ARG A 461 43.80 -1.43 21.34
N THR A 462 44.29 -1.64 20.11
CA THR A 462 45.72 -1.47 19.80
C THR A 462 46.16 -0.01 19.91
N THR A 463 45.37 0.95 19.42
CA THR A 463 45.70 2.38 19.55
C THR A 463 45.69 2.85 21.00
N ASN A 464 44.76 2.36 21.83
CA ASN A 464 44.73 2.73 23.25
C ASN A 464 45.87 2.08 24.06
N ASN A 465 46.32 0.88 23.69
CA ASN A 465 47.49 0.27 24.32
C ASN A 465 48.79 0.99 23.94
N GLU A 466 48.96 1.39 22.68
CA GLU A 466 50.14 2.16 22.22
C GLU A 466 50.24 3.55 22.88
N LEU A 467 49.10 4.19 23.17
CA LEU A 467 49.04 5.45 23.94
C LEU A 467 49.32 5.27 25.45
N SER A 468 49.18 4.06 25.99
CA SER A 468 49.44 3.76 27.40
C SER A 468 50.89 3.33 27.67
N THR A 469 51.61 2.86 26.66
CA THR A 469 53.03 2.44 26.75
C THR A 469 54.02 3.57 26.46
N ASN A 470 53.53 4.75 26.04
CA ASN A 470 54.33 5.95 25.76
C ASN A 470 54.17 7.06 26.81
N LYS A 471 53.64 6.72 28.00
CA LYS A 471 53.74 7.49 29.24
C LYS A 471 54.54 6.67 30.23
#